data_AF-A0AAD7MFX9-F1
#
_entry.id   AF-A0AAD7MFX9-F1
#
_cell.length_a   1.000
_cell.length_b   1.000
_cell.length_c   1.000
_cell.angle_alpha   90.00
_cell.angle_beta   90.00
_cell.angle_gamma   90.00
#
_symmetry.space_group_name_H-M   'P 1'
#
loop_
_entity.id
_entity.type
_entity.pdbx_description
1 polymer ?
#
loop_
_entity_poly.entity_id
_entity_poly.type
_entity_poly.pdbx_seq_one_letter_code
_entity_poly.pdbx_strand_id
1 'polypeptide(L)'
;MWYYPATLQYGCFPWWKHNKCAHVSDSDSDSDDVPAAKYPGHTKGSSNFNEADTTYTLDLVEKKTSDGCKGVEAKKSNRPTRDEKSLQAKYKGLLRSKKPTGSGRCPPEIKHALRIEQLISKRAGTREVSDGAVSDNNNTGASSDSSVEVLGSKKAAKVHTAIARRAPSPPLRRNPWLNAPELVSHLAKVFDPEVQQACDEERSQRSFQLAQFNSISAQLCDVQAVTESLRTQLLSIQNRSHKVKRAHDLAEFTLQLLEQRTVVSQPQPQPQPRQSRQGWYEEYHPDLIRVDGKVLVLFLAFYNHIHSLMSRFSTDILEYL
;
A
#
# COMPACT_ATOMS: atom_id res chain seq x y z
N MET A 1 19.99 -37.52 12.91
CA MET A 1 20.11 -36.95 11.55
C MET A 1 18.82 -36.18 11.29
N TRP A 2 18.82 -34.86 11.51
CA TRP A 2 17.59 -34.05 11.44
C TRP A 2 17.44 -33.48 10.03
N TYR A 3 16.49 -34.02 9.26
CA TYR A 3 16.10 -33.48 7.96
C TYR A 3 15.41 -32.12 8.17
N TYR A 4 16.08 -31.03 7.83
CA TYR A 4 15.43 -29.72 7.71
C TYR A 4 14.99 -29.52 6.25
N PRO A 5 13.71 -29.26 5.97
CA PRO A 5 13.24 -28.98 4.62
C PRO A 5 13.90 -27.71 4.07
N ALA A 6 14.12 -27.72 2.75
CA ALA A 6 14.77 -26.67 1.99
C ALA A 6 14.11 -25.30 2.25
N THR A 7 14.98 -24.29 2.27
CA THR A 7 14.73 -22.89 2.62
C THR A 7 13.48 -22.29 1.95
N LEU A 8 12.45 -22.00 2.76
CA LEU A 8 11.39 -21.06 2.42
C LEU A 8 12.02 -19.68 2.17
N GLN A 9 11.96 -19.24 0.91
CA GLN A 9 12.38 -17.91 0.50
C GLN A 9 11.27 -16.94 0.91
N TYR A 10 11.45 -16.30 2.07
CA TYR A 10 10.52 -15.32 2.62
C TYR A 10 10.31 -14.17 1.63
N GLY A 11 9.15 -14.13 0.99
CA GLY A 11 8.64 -12.93 0.35
C GLY A 11 8.58 -11.82 1.40
N CYS A 12 9.05 -10.63 1.04
CA CYS A 12 9.06 -9.45 1.91
C CYS A 12 7.59 -9.03 2.17
N PHE A 13 6.93 -9.66 3.14
CA PHE A 13 5.52 -9.37 3.46
C PHE A 13 5.39 -7.96 4.05
N PRO A 14 4.56 -7.07 3.46
CA PRO A 14 4.46 -5.67 3.86
C PRO A 14 3.56 -5.43 5.08
N TRP A 15 3.49 -6.37 6.03
CA TRP A 15 2.52 -6.31 7.13
C TRP A 15 2.80 -5.21 8.18
N TRP A 16 3.94 -4.54 8.10
CA TRP A 16 4.38 -3.52 9.07
C TRP A 16 4.52 -2.11 8.50
N LYS A 17 4.06 -1.84 7.27
CA LYS A 17 4.15 -0.49 6.67
C LYS A 17 3.08 0.50 7.16
N HIS A 18 2.07 0.08 7.92
CA HIS A 18 0.97 0.95 8.36
C HIS A 18 1.00 1.14 9.87
N ASN A 19 1.87 2.03 10.33
CA ASN A 19 1.68 2.88 11.53
C ASN A 19 2.67 4.03 11.44
N LYS A 20 2.51 4.86 10.39
CA LYS A 20 3.06 6.21 10.41
C LYS A 20 2.15 6.99 11.37
N CYS A 21 2.48 6.98 12.66
CA CYS A 21 1.95 7.97 13.58
C CYS A 21 2.34 9.33 13.00
N ALA A 22 1.39 10.00 12.37
CA ALA A 22 1.53 11.38 11.93
C ALA A 22 1.66 12.21 13.19
N HIS A 23 2.90 12.49 13.59
CA HIS A 23 3.18 13.63 14.44
C HIS A 23 2.98 14.84 13.55
N VAL A 24 1.79 15.45 13.64
CA VAL A 24 1.51 16.76 13.06
C VAL A 24 2.34 17.74 13.85
N SER A 25 3.43 18.20 13.24
CA SER A 25 4.10 19.44 13.63
C SER A 25 3.91 20.38 12.45
N ASP A 26 2.84 21.17 12.53
CA ASP A 26 2.62 22.34 11.69
C ASP A 26 3.67 23.37 12.10
N SER A 27 4.63 23.62 11.22
CA SER A 27 5.55 24.74 11.30
C SER A 27 5.89 25.13 9.87
N ASP A 28 5.00 25.93 9.29
CA ASP A 28 5.27 26.74 8.12
C ASP A 28 6.37 27.73 8.50
N SER A 29 7.55 27.56 7.92
CA SER A 29 8.61 28.57 8.01
C SER A 29 9.33 28.63 6.68
N ASP A 30 9.13 29.77 6.01
CA ASP A 30 9.67 30.14 4.72
C ASP A 30 11.21 30.13 4.68
N SER A 31 11.68 29.80 3.49
CA SER A 31 13.02 29.86 2.91
C SER A 31 14.08 30.75 3.58
N ASP A 32 15.19 30.11 3.98
CA ASP A 32 16.54 30.68 3.96
C ASP A 32 17.57 29.57 3.62
N ASP A 33 18.55 29.89 2.78
CA ASP A 33 19.65 29.01 2.34
C ASP A 33 20.49 28.50 3.53
N VAL A 34 20.16 27.32 4.06
CA VAL A 34 20.96 26.68 5.11
C VAL A 34 22.15 25.94 4.48
N PRO A 35 23.41 26.29 4.83
CA PRO A 35 24.59 25.63 4.28
C PRO A 35 24.55 24.14 4.60
N ALA A 36 24.82 23.31 3.59
CA ALA A 36 24.81 21.85 3.64
C ALA A 36 25.47 21.31 4.92
N ALA A 37 24.65 21.01 5.93
CA ALA A 37 25.09 20.51 7.21
C ALA A 37 25.73 19.14 6.98
N LYS A 38 27.04 19.06 7.21
CA LYS A 38 27.79 17.79 7.24
C LYS A 38 27.04 16.84 8.17
N TYR A 39 26.54 15.73 7.63
CA TYR A 39 25.83 14.70 8.39
C TYR A 39 26.57 14.45 9.71
N PRO A 40 25.92 14.68 10.87
CA PRO A 40 26.57 14.45 12.15
C PRO A 40 26.97 12.98 12.19
N GLY A 41 28.28 12.74 12.26
CA GLY A 41 28.83 11.40 12.35
C GLY A 41 28.16 10.65 13.49
N HIS A 42 27.99 9.35 13.33
CA HIS A 42 27.42 8.45 14.34
C HIS A 42 27.91 8.86 15.74
N THR A 43 26.97 9.29 16.59
CA THR A 43 27.28 9.63 17.98
C THR A 43 27.90 8.40 18.64
N LYS A 44 29.19 8.50 19.00
CA LYS A 44 29.93 7.49 19.77
C LYS A 44 29.21 7.35 21.12
N GLY A 45 28.25 6.44 21.19
CA GLY A 45 27.39 6.31 22.36
C GLY A 45 26.12 5.48 22.17
N SER A 46 25.80 5.00 20.96
CA SER A 46 24.76 3.97 20.82
C SER A 46 25.23 2.70 21.53
N SER A 47 24.80 2.54 22.79
CA SER A 47 25.07 1.37 23.61
C SER A 47 24.73 0.11 22.81
N ASN A 48 25.74 -0.71 22.53
CA ASN A 48 25.57 -2.00 21.87
C ASN A 48 24.55 -2.83 22.66
N PHE A 49 23.69 -3.56 21.95
CA PHE A 49 22.76 -4.49 22.59
C PHE A 49 23.55 -5.57 23.35
N ASN A 50 23.37 -5.63 24.67
CA ASN A 50 23.91 -6.71 25.47
C ASN A 50 23.17 -8.03 25.15
N GLU A 51 23.75 -9.18 25.48
CA GLU A 51 23.12 -10.49 25.31
C GLU A 51 21.78 -10.55 26.07
N ALA A 52 21.76 -10.05 27.30
CA ALA A 52 20.55 -9.94 28.11
C ALA A 52 19.49 -9.02 27.46
N ASP A 53 19.89 -7.97 26.74
CA ASP A 53 18.94 -7.09 26.03
C ASP A 53 18.43 -7.76 24.75
N THR A 54 19.28 -8.57 24.12
CA THR A 54 18.94 -9.30 22.90
C THR A 54 17.89 -10.38 23.20
N THR A 55 18.09 -11.17 24.27
CA THR A 55 17.10 -12.15 24.75
C THR A 55 15.78 -11.47 25.13
N TYR A 56 15.84 -10.39 25.93
CA TYR A 56 14.65 -9.62 26.28
C TYR A 56 13.90 -9.04 25.06
N THR A 57 14.63 -8.61 24.03
CA THR A 57 14.05 -8.14 22.76
C THR A 57 13.29 -9.27 22.07
N LEU A 58 13.85 -10.49 22.05
CA LEU A 58 13.21 -11.65 21.44
C LEU A 58 11.95 -12.05 22.20
N ASP A 59 11.98 -12.07 23.54
CA ASP A 59 10.80 -12.35 24.36
C ASP A 59 9.67 -11.34 24.11
N LEU A 60 10.01 -10.05 23.97
CA LEU A 60 9.05 -9.00 23.63
C LEU A 60 8.42 -9.21 22.24
N VAL A 61 9.22 -9.61 21.25
CA VAL A 61 8.71 -9.87 19.88
C VAL A 61 7.84 -11.13 19.87
N GLU A 62 8.22 -12.18 20.59
CA GLU A 62 7.44 -13.42 20.72
C GLU A 62 6.08 -13.12 21.36
N LYS A 63 6.06 -12.35 22.46
CA LYS A 63 4.82 -11.91 23.10
C LYS A 63 3.97 -10.97 22.22
N LYS A 64 4.59 -10.02 21.50
CA LYS A 64 3.86 -9.17 20.53
C LYS A 64 3.20 -10.00 19.43
N THR A 65 3.89 -11.05 18.99
CA THR A 65 3.43 -11.94 17.93
C THR A 65 2.23 -12.76 18.38
N SER A 66 2.12 -13.14 19.66
CA SER A 66 0.93 -13.82 20.18
C SER A 66 -0.27 -12.90 20.31
N ASP A 67 -0.05 -11.64 20.67
CA ASP A 67 -1.15 -10.77 21.12
C ASP A 67 -1.72 -9.85 20.01
N GLY A 68 -1.12 -9.86 18.82
CA GLY A 68 -1.64 -9.09 17.68
C GLY A 68 -1.42 -7.58 17.83
N CYS A 69 -0.18 -7.14 17.59
CA CYS A 69 0.18 -5.79 17.13
C CYS A 69 -0.42 -4.56 17.85
N LYS A 70 -0.65 -4.59 19.17
CA LYS A 70 -0.90 -3.35 19.93
C LYS A 70 0.24 -3.05 20.90
N GLY A 71 0.73 -1.80 20.82
CA GLY A 71 2.03 -1.33 21.29
C GLY A 71 2.47 -1.87 22.65
N VAL A 72 3.62 -2.53 22.68
CA VAL A 72 4.22 -3.00 23.93
C VAL A 72 5.24 -1.96 24.34
N GLU A 73 4.87 -1.19 25.35
CA GLU A 73 5.75 -0.27 26.02
C GLU A 73 6.60 -1.06 27.02
N ALA A 74 7.93 -0.97 26.91
CA ALA A 74 8.89 -1.66 27.77
C ALA A 74 9.03 -0.99 29.15
N LYS A 75 7.91 -0.65 29.80
CA LYS A 75 7.88 0.14 31.05
C LYS A 75 8.29 -0.64 32.30
N LYS A 76 8.39 -1.97 32.26
CA LYS A 76 8.51 -2.83 33.47
C LYS A 76 9.90 -3.41 33.74
N SER A 77 10.95 -2.97 33.06
CA SER A 77 12.31 -3.45 33.33
C SER A 77 13.21 -2.28 33.62
N ASN A 78 14.12 -2.39 34.61
CA ASN A 78 15.16 -1.40 34.95
C ASN A 78 16.23 -1.25 33.85
N ARG A 79 15.82 -1.39 32.59
CA ARG A 79 16.65 -1.35 31.40
C ARG A 79 16.42 -0.03 30.69
N PRO A 80 17.44 0.51 30.00
CA PRO A 80 17.27 1.73 29.23
C PRO A 80 16.14 1.58 28.21
N THR A 81 15.21 2.53 28.18
CA THR A 81 14.14 2.55 27.19
C THR A 81 14.74 2.65 25.79
N ARG A 82 14.40 1.70 24.93
CA ARG A 82 14.86 1.65 23.53
C ARG A 82 13.67 1.91 22.61
N ASP A 83 13.93 2.66 21.54
CA ASP A 83 12.94 2.90 20.49
C ASP A 83 12.53 1.58 19.81
N GLU A 84 11.26 1.47 19.46
CA GLU A 84 10.71 0.32 18.74
C GLU A 84 11.47 0.04 17.44
N LYS A 85 11.89 1.09 16.73
CA LYS A 85 12.71 0.99 15.51
C LYS A 85 14.07 0.34 15.78
N SER A 86 14.68 0.63 16.92
CA SER A 86 15.98 0.06 17.33
C SER A 86 15.84 -1.44 17.62
N LEU A 87 14.80 -1.82 18.39
CA LEU A 87 14.46 -3.22 18.67
C LEU A 87 14.18 -4.00 17.38
N GLN A 88 13.39 -3.41 16.48
CA GLN A 88 13.06 -4.01 15.19
C GLN A 88 14.31 -4.19 14.32
N ALA A 89 15.18 -3.19 14.24
CA ALA A 89 16.41 -3.26 13.47
C ALA A 89 17.33 -4.37 14.00
N LYS A 90 17.44 -4.50 15.33
CA LYS A 90 18.21 -5.58 15.97
C LYS A 90 17.64 -6.96 15.65
N TYR A 91 16.33 -7.16 15.79
CA TYR A 91 15.65 -8.42 15.43
C TYR A 91 15.89 -8.79 13.96
N LYS A 92 15.70 -7.85 13.03
CA LYS A 92 15.99 -8.05 11.60
C LYS A 92 17.47 -8.36 11.34
N GLY A 93 18.37 -7.73 12.11
CA GLY A 93 19.81 -8.03 12.07
C GLY A 93 20.10 -9.49 12.43
N LEU A 94 19.45 -10.03 13.46
CA LEU A 94 19.57 -11.44 13.84
C LEU A 94 19.03 -12.38 12.76
N LEU A 95 17.88 -12.06 12.15
CA LEU A 95 17.34 -12.87 11.04
C LEU A 95 18.23 -12.86 9.80
N ARG A 96 18.90 -11.74 9.54
CA ARG A 96 19.81 -11.59 8.39
C ARG A 96 21.20 -12.16 8.64
N SER A 97 21.55 -12.44 9.89
CA SER A 97 22.84 -13.03 10.22
C SER A 97 22.96 -14.37 9.48
N LYS A 98 23.94 -14.45 8.58
CA LYS A 98 24.16 -15.65 7.79
C LYS A 98 24.57 -16.77 8.74
N LYS A 99 24.18 -18.01 8.41
CA LYS A 99 24.73 -19.19 9.09
C LYS A 99 26.26 -19.04 9.11
N PRO A 100 26.94 -19.23 10.26
CA PRO A 100 28.39 -19.21 10.28
C PRO A 100 28.89 -20.25 9.26
N THR A 101 29.75 -19.83 8.33
CA THR A 101 30.29 -20.71 7.30
C THR A 101 31.27 -21.68 7.96
N GLY A 102 30.82 -22.90 8.27
CA GLY A 102 31.59 -23.94 8.96
C GLY A 102 30.69 -24.72 9.91
N SER A 103 31.18 -25.80 10.54
CA SER A 103 30.46 -26.62 11.53
C SER A 103 30.15 -25.88 12.86
N GLY A 104 30.02 -24.54 12.80
CA GLY A 104 29.69 -23.66 13.90
C GLY A 104 28.25 -23.85 14.34
N ARG A 105 28.08 -24.25 15.60
CA ARG A 105 26.76 -24.27 16.25
C ARG A 105 26.09 -22.91 16.11
N CYS A 106 24.81 -22.91 15.75
CA CYS A 106 24.01 -21.69 15.65
C CYS A 106 23.85 -21.08 17.05
N PRO A 107 24.21 -19.79 17.27
CA PRO A 107 23.95 -19.09 18.54
C PRO A 107 22.48 -19.18 18.96
N PRO A 108 22.20 -19.33 20.26
CA PRO A 108 20.83 -19.55 20.76
C PRO A 108 19.88 -18.39 20.41
N GLU A 109 20.38 -17.15 20.35
CA GLU A 109 19.60 -15.95 20.02
C GLU A 109 19.13 -15.98 18.56
N ILE A 110 19.98 -16.42 17.64
CA ILE A 110 19.62 -16.57 16.22
C ILE A 110 18.59 -17.69 16.07
N LYS A 111 18.78 -18.81 16.78
CA LYS A 111 17.82 -19.92 16.78
C LYS A 111 16.44 -19.48 17.31
N HIS A 112 16.42 -18.67 18.37
CA HIS A 112 15.19 -18.13 18.94
C HIS A 112 14.51 -17.12 18.00
N ALA A 113 15.27 -16.21 17.37
CA ALA A 113 14.74 -15.31 16.35
C ALA A 113 14.10 -16.06 15.17
N LEU A 114 14.76 -17.10 14.66
CA LEU A 114 14.22 -17.93 13.57
C LEU A 114 12.96 -18.69 13.99
N ARG A 115 12.88 -19.15 15.25
CA ARG A 115 11.66 -19.78 15.79
C ARG A 115 10.49 -18.79 15.81
N ILE A 116 10.72 -17.55 16.23
CA ILE A 116 9.71 -16.49 16.23
C ILE A 116 9.23 -16.20 14.79
N GLU A 117 10.15 -16.08 13.83
CA GLU A 117 9.81 -15.87 12.42
C GLU A 117 8.93 -16.99 11.84
N GLN A 118 9.21 -18.23 12.22
CA GLN A 118 8.36 -19.38 11.86
C GLN A 118 6.97 -19.31 12.49
N LEU A 119 6.86 -18.87 13.75
CA LEU A 119 5.56 -18.65 14.40
C LEU A 119 4.76 -17.54 13.71
N ILE A 120 5.42 -16.42 13.37
CA ILE A 120 4.82 -15.32 12.60
C ILE A 120 4.31 -15.84 11.25
N SER A 121 5.17 -16.54 10.50
CA SER A 121 4.85 -17.01 9.16
C SER A 121 3.75 -18.07 9.16
N LYS A 122 3.80 -19.00 10.12
CA LYS A 122 2.74 -20.00 10.31
C LYS A 122 1.41 -19.32 10.59
N ARG A 123 1.39 -18.34 11.49
CA ARG A 123 0.16 -17.59 11.82
C ARG A 123 -0.35 -16.75 10.66
N ALA A 124 0.55 -16.12 9.90
CA ALA A 124 0.20 -15.35 8.71
C ALA A 124 -0.38 -16.25 7.60
N GLY A 125 0.15 -17.47 7.44
CA GLY A 125 -0.34 -18.44 6.45
C GLY A 125 -1.63 -19.17 6.87
N THR A 126 -1.87 -19.35 8.17
CA THR A 126 -3.11 -19.96 8.69
C THR A 126 -4.21 -18.95 8.96
N ARG A 127 -3.99 -17.65 8.70
CA ARG A 127 -5.11 -16.73 8.62
C ARG A 127 -5.85 -17.09 7.35
N GLU A 128 -6.75 -18.07 7.45
CA GLU A 128 -7.86 -18.21 6.52
C GLU A 128 -8.42 -16.81 6.37
N VAL A 129 -8.23 -16.25 5.17
CA VAL A 129 -9.06 -15.13 4.75
C VAL A 129 -10.44 -15.75 4.79
N SER A 130 -11.16 -15.49 5.87
CA SER A 130 -12.57 -15.83 5.96
C SER A 130 -13.26 -14.96 4.93
N ASP A 131 -13.19 -15.40 3.67
CA ASP A 131 -13.98 -14.89 2.55
C ASP A 131 -15.49 -15.15 2.82
N GLY A 132 -15.78 -15.88 3.90
CA GLY A 132 -17.10 -16.07 4.47
C GLY A 132 -17.71 -14.77 5.00
N ALA A 133 -18.73 -14.33 4.27
CA ALA A 133 -19.82 -13.44 4.68
C ALA A 133 -19.54 -11.94 4.65
N VAL A 134 -19.18 -11.41 3.48
CA VAL A 134 -19.97 -10.26 3.01
C VAL A 134 -21.32 -10.85 2.61
N SER A 135 -22.25 -10.88 3.57
CA SER A 135 -23.64 -11.25 3.32
C SER A 135 -24.21 -10.20 2.38
N ASP A 136 -24.24 -10.52 1.09
CA ASP A 136 -25.08 -9.86 0.09
C ASP A 136 -26.53 -10.02 0.52
N ASN A 137 -27.00 -9.06 1.30
CA ASN A 137 -28.42 -8.88 1.56
C ASN A 137 -28.83 -7.51 1.01
N ASN A 138 -28.93 -7.43 -0.32
CA ASN A 138 -30.18 -7.01 -0.97
C ASN A 138 -30.09 -6.93 -2.51
N ASN A 139 -31.06 -7.60 -3.13
CA ASN A 139 -31.83 -7.20 -4.31
C ASN A 139 -31.49 -7.81 -5.68
N THR A 140 -32.01 -9.03 -5.87
CA THR A 140 -32.90 -9.46 -6.96
C THR A 140 -32.85 -8.68 -8.29
N GLY A 141 -32.34 -9.32 -9.33
CA GLY A 141 -32.45 -8.81 -10.71
C GLY A 141 -31.79 -9.70 -11.76
N ALA A 142 -32.41 -10.86 -12.01
CA ALA A 142 -32.42 -11.66 -13.23
C ALA A 142 -31.33 -11.47 -14.31
N SER A 143 -30.68 -12.59 -14.66
CA SER A 143 -30.60 -13.15 -16.03
C SER A 143 -29.20 -13.53 -16.51
N SER A 144 -29.15 -14.71 -17.14
CA SER A 144 -28.14 -15.25 -18.05
C SER A 144 -26.87 -15.89 -17.48
N ASP A 145 -26.98 -17.19 -17.23
CA ASP A 145 -26.37 -18.24 -18.07
C ASP A 145 -25.05 -17.89 -18.79
N SER A 146 -23.91 -18.35 -18.27
CA SER A 146 -23.14 -19.43 -18.90
C SER A 146 -21.66 -19.46 -18.43
N SER A 147 -21.10 -20.67 -18.54
CA SER A 147 -19.68 -20.99 -18.61
C SER A 147 -18.93 -21.26 -17.30
N VAL A 148 -19.06 -22.51 -16.88
CA VAL A 148 -18.07 -23.30 -16.15
C VAL A 148 -16.79 -23.41 -17.00
N GLU A 149 -15.61 -23.31 -16.35
CA GLU A 149 -14.21 -23.66 -16.76
C GLU A 149 -13.29 -22.56 -16.15
N VAL A 150 -12.22 -22.77 -15.37
CA VAL A 150 -11.18 -23.79 -15.35
C VAL A 150 -10.55 -23.81 -13.93
N LEU A 151 -10.29 -25.01 -13.42
CA LEU A 151 -9.50 -25.25 -12.20
C LEU A 151 -8.12 -24.58 -12.27
N GLY A 152 -7.87 -23.69 -11.31
CA GLY A 152 -6.61 -22.98 -11.13
C GLY A 152 -5.42 -23.95 -11.00
N SER A 153 -4.70 -24.12 -12.11
CA SER A 153 -3.42 -24.83 -12.15
C SER A 153 -2.42 -24.11 -11.25
N LYS A 154 -2.02 -24.79 -10.17
CA LYS A 154 -0.93 -24.39 -9.28
C LYS A 154 0.34 -24.22 -10.11
N LYS A 155 0.66 -22.98 -10.47
CA LYS A 155 1.90 -22.62 -11.15
C LYS A 155 3.05 -22.99 -10.22
N ALA A 156 3.77 -24.05 -10.56
CA ALA A 156 5.02 -24.42 -9.92
C ALA A 156 5.95 -23.20 -9.99
N ALA A 157 6.23 -22.62 -8.84
CA ALA A 157 7.15 -21.50 -8.73
C ALA A 157 8.51 -21.95 -9.25
N LYS A 158 8.92 -21.40 -10.40
CA LYS A 158 10.29 -21.51 -10.91
C LYS A 158 11.19 -20.97 -9.83
N VAL A 159 11.86 -21.86 -9.11
CA VAL A 159 12.87 -21.54 -8.11
C VAL A 159 13.99 -20.85 -8.86
N HIS A 160 13.95 -19.52 -8.91
CA HIS A 160 15.13 -18.71 -9.18
C HIS A 160 16.03 -18.88 -7.98
N THR A 161 16.82 -19.96 -7.96
CA THR A 161 18.06 -19.98 -7.19
C THR A 161 18.81 -18.74 -7.62
N ALA A 162 18.81 -17.73 -6.75
CA ALA A 162 19.76 -16.65 -6.81
C ALA A 162 21.12 -17.31 -6.58
N ILE A 163 21.68 -17.86 -7.66
CA ILE A 163 23.10 -18.08 -7.79
C ILE A 163 23.64 -16.69 -7.55
N ALA A 164 24.17 -16.48 -6.35
CA ALA A 164 25.03 -15.35 -6.08
C ALA A 164 26.12 -15.46 -7.14
N ARG A 165 25.93 -14.76 -8.25
CA ARG A 165 27.00 -14.44 -9.18
C ARG A 165 27.96 -13.69 -8.29
N ARG A 166 28.94 -14.43 -7.74
CA ARG A 166 30.18 -13.83 -7.28
C ARG A 166 30.51 -12.83 -8.37
N ALA A 167 30.61 -11.55 -8.01
CA ALA A 167 31.24 -10.59 -8.89
C ALA A 167 32.48 -11.33 -9.42
N PRO A 168 32.58 -11.56 -10.75
CA PRO A 168 33.65 -12.35 -11.30
C PRO A 168 34.91 -11.78 -10.69
N SER A 169 35.63 -12.62 -9.93
CA SER A 169 36.93 -12.26 -9.39
C SER A 169 37.66 -11.55 -10.52
N PRO A 170 38.13 -10.30 -10.32
CA PRO A 170 38.72 -9.52 -11.39
C PRO A 170 39.69 -10.44 -12.11
N PRO A 171 39.50 -10.67 -13.43
CA PRO A 171 40.24 -11.69 -14.14
C PRO A 171 41.70 -11.45 -13.83
N LEU A 172 42.33 -12.43 -13.16
CA LEU A 172 43.76 -12.43 -12.96
C LEU A 172 44.35 -12.16 -14.33
N ARG A 173 45.05 -11.03 -14.46
CA ARG A 173 45.71 -10.62 -15.70
C ARG A 173 46.71 -11.71 -16.06
N ARG A 174 46.26 -12.74 -16.77
CA ARG A 174 47.12 -13.69 -17.45
C ARG A 174 47.79 -12.88 -18.54
N ASN A 175 49.10 -12.68 -18.43
CA ASN A 175 49.92 -12.06 -19.46
C ASN A 175 49.63 -12.74 -20.80
N PRO A 176 48.97 -12.07 -21.77
CA PRO A 176 48.55 -12.69 -23.03
C PRO A 176 49.70 -12.99 -24.02
N TRP A 177 50.95 -12.75 -23.60
CA TRP A 177 52.07 -12.52 -24.52
C TRP A 177 52.83 -13.78 -24.96
N LEU A 178 52.37 -14.99 -24.65
CA LEU A 178 53.19 -16.19 -24.89
C LEU A 178 52.81 -17.03 -26.10
N ASN A 179 51.64 -16.86 -26.73
CA ASN A 179 51.23 -17.65 -27.91
C ASN A 179 50.81 -16.76 -29.11
N ALA A 180 51.77 -16.08 -29.73
CA ALA A 180 51.56 -15.28 -30.94
C ALA A 180 50.80 -16.00 -32.09
N PRO A 181 51.05 -17.28 -32.41
CA PRO A 181 50.33 -17.93 -33.51
C PRO A 181 48.85 -18.23 -33.20
N GLU A 182 48.50 -18.51 -31.93
CA GLU A 182 47.09 -18.64 -31.51
C GLU A 182 46.34 -17.32 -31.56
N LEU A 183 47.04 -16.20 -31.32
CA LEU A 183 46.42 -14.87 -31.39
C LEU A 183 46.07 -14.49 -32.83
N VAL A 184 46.93 -14.81 -33.80
CA VAL A 184 46.65 -14.55 -35.23
C VAL A 184 45.49 -15.41 -35.74
N SER A 185 45.43 -16.69 -35.36
CA SER A 185 44.30 -17.56 -35.73
C SER A 185 43.00 -17.16 -35.02
N HIS A 186 43.07 -16.70 -33.78
CA HIS A 186 41.91 -16.15 -33.07
C HIS A 186 41.43 -14.85 -33.70
N LEU A 187 42.33 -13.93 -34.06
CA LEU A 187 41.98 -12.69 -34.76
C LEU A 187 41.34 -13.00 -36.12
N ALA A 188 41.91 -13.91 -36.91
CA ALA A 188 41.32 -14.33 -38.18
C ALA A 188 39.89 -14.88 -38.01
N LYS A 189 39.64 -15.63 -36.93
CA LYS A 189 38.30 -16.15 -36.60
C LYS A 189 37.33 -15.07 -36.10
N VAL A 190 37.82 -14.06 -35.39
CA VAL A 190 36.98 -12.92 -34.94
C VAL A 190 36.58 -12.03 -36.12
N PHE A 191 37.42 -11.92 -37.16
CA PHE A 191 37.13 -11.17 -38.38
C PHE A 191 36.44 -12.00 -39.47
N ASP A 192 36.00 -13.23 -39.17
CA ASP A 192 35.18 -14.01 -40.07
C ASP A 192 33.79 -13.35 -40.20
N PRO A 193 33.35 -12.94 -41.40
CA PRO A 193 32.08 -12.24 -41.59
C PRO A 193 30.87 -13.05 -41.11
N GLU A 194 30.93 -14.39 -41.22
CA GLU A 194 29.82 -15.25 -40.78
C GLU A 194 29.69 -15.26 -39.26
N VAL A 195 30.82 -15.29 -38.54
CA VAL A 195 30.84 -15.26 -37.07
C VAL A 195 30.35 -13.91 -36.56
N GLN A 196 30.72 -12.81 -37.23
CA GLN A 196 30.27 -11.48 -36.88
C GLN A 196 28.76 -11.33 -37.09
N GLN A 197 28.23 -11.80 -38.23
CA GLN A 197 26.79 -11.79 -38.50
C GLN A 197 26.01 -12.59 -37.45
N ALA A 198 26.47 -13.79 -37.08
CA ALA A 198 25.83 -14.60 -36.04
C ALA A 198 25.82 -13.90 -34.67
N CYS A 199 26.91 -13.21 -34.31
CA CYS A 199 26.98 -12.43 -33.07
C CYS A 199 26.02 -11.24 -33.09
N ASP A 200 25.92 -10.52 -34.20
CA ASP A 200 25.04 -9.37 -34.33
C ASP A 200 23.57 -9.80 -34.38
N GLU A 201 23.25 -10.94 -34.97
CA GLU A 201 21.93 -11.55 -34.89
C GLU A 201 21.57 -11.90 -33.44
N GLU A 202 22.47 -12.54 -32.69
CA GLU A 202 22.23 -12.86 -31.27
C GLU A 202 22.01 -11.59 -30.42
N ARG A 203 22.81 -10.53 -30.67
CA ARG A 203 22.60 -9.23 -30.00
C ARG A 203 21.25 -8.62 -30.36
N SER A 204 20.87 -8.64 -31.64
CA SER A 204 19.59 -8.10 -32.08
C SER A 204 18.42 -8.87 -31.47
N GLN A 205 18.47 -10.21 -31.44
CA GLN A 205 17.47 -11.05 -30.79
C GLN A 205 17.34 -10.76 -29.30
N ARG A 206 18.47 -10.65 -28.57
CA ARG A 206 18.44 -10.28 -27.13
C ARG A 206 17.89 -8.88 -26.91
N SER A 207 18.25 -7.92 -27.78
CA SER A 207 17.74 -6.55 -27.70
C SER A 207 16.22 -6.51 -27.92
N PHE A 208 15.72 -7.29 -28.87
CA PHE A 208 14.30 -7.42 -29.18
C PHE A 208 13.53 -8.05 -28.01
N GLN A 209 14.02 -9.16 -27.46
CA GLN A 209 13.42 -9.80 -26.28
C GLN A 209 13.36 -8.85 -25.08
N LEU A 210 14.42 -8.06 -24.85
CA LEU A 210 14.45 -7.06 -23.78
C LEU A 210 13.43 -5.94 -24.02
N ALA A 211 13.29 -5.46 -25.26
CA ALA A 211 12.30 -4.47 -25.63
C ALA A 211 10.87 -4.97 -25.38
N GLN A 212 10.58 -6.23 -25.74
CA GLN A 212 9.29 -6.87 -25.45
C GLN A 212 9.02 -6.97 -23.94
N PHE A 213 10.02 -7.42 -23.17
CA PHE A 213 9.89 -7.50 -21.71
C PHE A 213 9.61 -6.13 -21.07
N ASN A 214 10.30 -5.09 -21.54
CA ASN A 214 10.09 -3.73 -21.05
C ASN A 214 8.70 -3.19 -21.41
N SER A 215 8.21 -3.48 -22.62
CA SER A 215 6.86 -3.08 -23.06
C SER A 215 5.77 -3.73 -22.19
N ILE A 216 5.85 -5.03 -21.93
CA ILE A 216 4.89 -5.73 -21.06
C ILE A 216 4.98 -5.19 -19.62
N SER A 217 6.20 -4.90 -19.14
CA SER A 217 6.40 -4.35 -17.80
C SER A 217 5.76 -2.96 -17.65
N ALA A 218 5.83 -2.12 -18.69
CA ALA A 218 5.14 -0.82 -18.70
C ALA A 218 3.62 -0.99 -18.66
N GLN A 219 3.06 -1.89 -19.48
CA GLN A 219 1.62 -2.18 -19.47
C GLN A 219 1.13 -2.67 -18.11
N LEU A 220 1.91 -3.51 -17.40
CA LEU A 220 1.56 -3.97 -16.06
C LEU A 220 1.50 -2.81 -15.06
N CYS A 221 2.43 -1.86 -15.14
CA CYS A 221 2.39 -0.65 -14.31
C CYS A 221 1.16 0.21 -14.61
N ASP A 222 0.81 0.41 -15.88
CA ASP A 222 -0.35 1.21 -16.28
C ASP A 222 -1.66 0.59 -15.79
N VAL A 223 -1.83 -0.73 -15.96
CA VAL A 223 -3.00 -1.46 -15.46
C VAL A 223 -3.09 -1.38 -13.93
N GLN A 224 -1.96 -1.48 -13.23
CA GLN A 224 -1.93 -1.30 -11.78
C GLN A 224 -2.37 0.11 -11.37
N ALA A 225 -1.88 1.15 -12.04
CA ALA A 225 -2.28 2.53 -11.78
C ALA A 225 -3.78 2.75 -12.01
N VAL A 226 -4.35 2.20 -13.09
CA VAL A 226 -5.80 2.25 -13.37
C VAL A 226 -6.58 1.52 -12.28
N THR A 227 -6.12 0.35 -11.84
CA THR A 227 -6.77 -0.42 -10.79
C THR A 227 -6.80 0.35 -9.46
N GLU A 228 -5.70 1.01 -9.10
CA GLU A 228 -5.63 1.86 -7.91
C GLU A 228 -6.56 3.08 -8.03
N SER A 229 -6.59 3.73 -9.19
CA SER A 229 -7.53 4.83 -9.47
C SER A 229 -8.98 4.40 -9.28
N LEU A 230 -9.40 3.27 -9.87
CA LEU A 230 -10.75 2.75 -9.72
C LEU A 230 -11.09 2.41 -8.26
N ARG A 231 -10.14 1.83 -7.50
CA ARG A 231 -10.32 1.59 -6.06
C ARG A 231 -10.55 2.88 -5.28
N THR A 232 -9.80 3.95 -5.58
CA THR A 232 -10.02 5.25 -4.93
C THR A 232 -11.38 5.86 -5.28
N GLN A 233 -11.84 5.71 -6.52
CA GLN A 233 -13.17 6.16 -6.95
C GLN A 233 -14.28 5.40 -6.22
N LEU A 234 -14.18 4.06 -6.13
CA LEU A 234 -15.13 3.24 -5.38
C LEU A 234 -15.24 3.67 -3.92
N LEU A 235 -14.10 3.88 -3.25
CA LEU A 235 -14.08 4.37 -1.87
C LEU A 235 -14.71 5.76 -1.75
N SER A 236 -14.46 6.65 -2.70
CA SER A 236 -15.08 7.99 -2.74
C SER A 236 -16.61 7.91 -2.87
N ILE A 237 -17.10 7.07 -3.78
CA ILE A 237 -18.54 6.85 -3.99
C ILE A 237 -19.17 6.21 -2.75
N GLN A 238 -18.54 5.20 -2.15
CA GLN A 238 -19.02 4.60 -0.90
C GLN A 238 -19.11 5.64 0.22
N ASN A 239 -18.08 6.46 0.39
CA ASN A 239 -18.09 7.53 1.38
C ASN A 239 -19.21 8.54 1.13
N ARG A 240 -19.45 8.92 -0.13
CA ARG A 240 -20.56 9.80 -0.52
C ARG A 240 -21.91 9.17 -0.22
N SER A 241 -22.08 7.88 -0.53
CA SER A 241 -23.29 7.12 -0.22
C SER A 241 -23.56 7.09 1.29
N HIS A 242 -22.54 6.79 2.11
CA HIS A 242 -22.68 6.83 3.58
C HIS A 242 -22.99 8.23 4.13
N LYS A 243 -22.52 9.30 3.49
CA LYS A 243 -22.88 10.68 3.86
C LYS A 243 -24.35 10.96 3.56
N VAL A 244 -24.82 10.61 2.36
CA VAL A 244 -26.23 10.79 1.96
C VAL A 244 -27.15 9.95 2.85
N LYS A 245 -26.79 8.69 3.12
CA LYS A 245 -27.56 7.82 4.03
C LYS A 245 -27.69 8.42 5.43
N ARG A 246 -26.60 8.91 6.02
CA ARG A 246 -26.66 9.60 7.32
C ARG A 246 -27.53 10.86 7.28
N ALA A 247 -27.43 11.66 6.21
CA ALA A 247 -28.27 12.84 6.05
C ALA A 247 -29.77 12.48 5.93
N HIS A 248 -30.07 11.38 5.23
CA HIS A 248 -31.42 10.83 5.13
C HIS A 248 -31.94 10.36 6.50
N ASP A 249 -31.17 9.55 7.23
CA ASP A 249 -31.54 9.06 8.56
C ASP A 249 -31.82 10.22 9.54
N LEU A 250 -31.02 11.30 9.46
CA LEU A 250 -31.25 12.52 10.24
C LEU A 250 -32.55 13.23 9.83
N ALA A 251 -32.81 13.37 8.53
CA ALA A 251 -34.03 13.98 8.02
C ALA A 251 -35.27 13.17 8.45
N GLU A 252 -35.24 11.85 8.34
CA GLU A 252 -36.32 10.96 8.81
C GLU A 252 -36.56 11.13 10.31
N PHE A 253 -35.50 11.16 11.13
CA PHE A 253 -35.63 11.40 12.56
C PHE A 253 -36.27 12.76 12.87
N THR A 254 -35.90 13.82 12.16
CA THR A 254 -36.52 15.14 12.34
C THR A 254 -38.00 15.15 11.95
N LEU A 255 -38.39 14.42 10.90
CA LEU A 255 -39.79 14.29 10.50
C LEU A 255 -40.62 13.55 11.55
N GLN A 256 -40.11 12.47 12.11
CA GLN A 256 -40.78 11.73 13.20
C GLN A 256 -41.01 12.61 14.44
N LEU A 257 -40.03 13.43 14.82
CA LEU A 257 -40.18 14.38 15.93
C LEU A 257 -41.28 15.42 15.67
N LEU A 258 -41.38 15.92 14.43
CA LEU A 258 -42.43 16.86 14.04
C LEU A 258 -43.81 16.20 14.07
N GLU A 259 -43.93 14.96 13.59
CA GLU A 259 -45.18 14.20 13.60
C GLU A 259 -45.66 13.90 15.03
N GLN A 260 -44.76 13.55 15.95
CA GLN A 260 -45.12 13.37 17.37
C GLN A 260 -45.60 14.68 18.01
N ARG A 261 -45.05 15.83 17.59
CA ARG A 261 -45.46 17.15 18.11
C ARG A 261 -46.82 17.60 17.58
N THR A 262 -47.19 17.24 16.36
CA THR A 262 -48.49 17.61 15.78
C THR A 262 -49.63 16.81 16.41
N VAL A 263 -49.43 15.54 16.77
CA VAL A 263 -50.48 14.68 17.37
C VAL A 263 -50.88 15.13 18.79
N VAL A 264 -49.97 15.74 19.56
CA VAL A 264 -50.26 16.21 20.94
C VAL A 264 -50.87 17.61 20.97
N SER A 265 -50.90 18.32 19.85
CA SER A 265 -51.54 19.64 19.73
C SER A 265 -53.03 19.53 19.40
N GLN A 266 -53.78 18.68 20.11
CA GLN A 266 -55.23 18.81 20.13
C GLN A 266 -55.53 20.12 20.92
N PRO A 267 -56.34 21.05 20.37
CA PRO A 267 -56.51 22.36 20.97
C PRO A 267 -57.20 22.24 22.32
N GLN A 268 -56.40 22.20 23.39
CA GLN A 268 -56.91 22.53 24.71
C GLN A 268 -57.21 24.04 24.68
N PRO A 269 -58.45 24.48 24.94
CA PRO A 269 -58.81 25.90 24.88
C PRO A 269 -57.98 26.69 25.90
N GLN A 270 -56.95 27.37 25.43
CA GLN A 270 -56.16 28.26 26.27
C GLN A 270 -56.71 29.69 26.26
N PRO A 271 -56.68 30.37 27.43
CA PRO A 271 -57.21 31.71 27.64
C PRO A 271 -56.39 32.79 26.92
N GLN A 272 -57.08 33.82 26.45
CA GLN A 272 -56.54 34.89 25.61
C GLN A 272 -55.37 35.65 26.27
N PRO A 273 -54.20 35.77 25.61
CA PRO A 273 -53.13 36.66 26.06
C PRO A 273 -53.34 38.07 25.52
N ARG A 274 -53.14 39.05 26.42
CA ARG A 274 -53.13 40.49 26.11
C ARG A 274 -52.01 40.82 25.12
N GLN A 275 -52.38 41.57 24.08
CA GLN A 275 -51.49 42.17 23.10
C GLN A 275 -50.50 43.13 23.78
N SER A 276 -49.21 42.77 23.83
CA SER A 276 -48.14 43.73 24.03
C SER A 276 -47.28 43.80 22.77
N ARG A 277 -47.39 44.95 22.08
CA ARG A 277 -46.47 45.42 21.03
C ARG A 277 -45.03 45.46 21.55
N GLN A 278 -44.17 44.61 21.04
CA GLN A 278 -42.70 44.75 21.03
C GLN A 278 -42.29 43.94 19.79
N GLY A 279 -41.94 44.57 18.67
CA GLY A 279 -40.71 45.32 18.50
C GLY A 279 -39.81 44.46 17.61
N TRP A 280 -40.06 44.50 16.30
CA TRP A 280 -39.33 43.74 15.29
C TRP A 280 -37.89 44.26 15.21
N TYR A 281 -36.94 43.50 15.77
CA TYR A 281 -35.54 43.60 15.37
C TYR A 281 -35.26 42.43 14.45
N GLU A 282 -35.23 42.78 13.17
CA GLU A 282 -34.89 41.94 12.03
C GLU A 282 -33.42 41.54 12.17
N GLU A 283 -33.20 40.30 12.59
CA GLU A 283 -31.87 39.72 12.81
C GLU A 283 -31.17 39.56 11.44
N TYR A 284 -30.15 40.39 11.24
CA TYR A 284 -29.40 40.53 9.99
C TYR A 284 -28.52 39.28 9.77
N HIS A 285 -28.81 38.48 8.74
CA HIS A 285 -27.93 37.40 8.27
C HIS A 285 -26.99 37.93 7.17
N PRO A 286 -25.67 38.05 7.41
CA PRO A 286 -24.74 38.69 6.47
C PRO A 286 -24.44 37.89 5.19
N ASP A 287 -24.89 36.64 5.08
CA ASP A 287 -24.50 35.76 3.95
C ASP A 287 -25.55 35.64 2.83
N LEU A 288 -26.72 36.29 2.96
CA LEU A 288 -27.73 36.31 1.89
C LEU A 288 -27.54 37.52 0.97
N ILE A 289 -26.84 37.31 -0.15
CA ILE A 289 -26.86 38.23 -1.29
C ILE A 289 -28.26 38.19 -1.90
N ARG A 290 -29.11 39.17 -1.55
CA ARG A 290 -30.36 39.44 -2.27
C ARG A 290 -30.01 40.02 -3.64
N VAL A 291 -30.08 39.20 -4.67
CA VAL A 291 -30.08 39.69 -6.06
C VAL A 291 -31.52 40.01 -6.42
N ASP A 292 -31.88 41.29 -6.36
CA ASP A 292 -33.19 41.79 -6.73
C ASP A 292 -33.56 41.40 -8.18
N GLY A 293 -34.67 40.68 -8.32
CA GLY A 293 -35.57 40.85 -9.46
C GLY A 293 -35.24 40.17 -10.79
N LYS A 294 -34.26 39.26 -10.89
CA LYS A 294 -34.05 38.46 -12.13
C LYS A 294 -33.63 37.01 -11.85
N VAL A 295 -34.53 36.24 -11.26
CA VAL A 295 -34.39 34.77 -11.18
C VAL A 295 -34.97 34.16 -12.46
N LEU A 296 -34.22 34.18 -13.57
CA LEU A 296 -34.53 33.31 -14.73
C LEU A 296 -33.43 33.22 -15.81
N VAL A 297 -32.16 33.57 -15.55
CA VAL A 297 -31.10 33.44 -16.57
C VAL A 297 -30.09 32.33 -16.25
N LEU A 298 -29.82 32.05 -14.97
CA LEU A 298 -28.85 31.02 -14.60
C LEU A 298 -29.36 29.58 -14.82
N PHE A 299 -30.67 29.35 -14.71
CA PHE A 299 -31.25 28.03 -15.00
C PHE A 299 -31.14 27.67 -16.50
N LEU A 300 -31.34 28.62 -17.41
CA LEU A 300 -31.21 28.39 -18.85
C LEU A 300 -29.75 28.14 -19.27
N ALA A 301 -28.78 28.85 -18.67
CA ALA A 301 -27.37 28.60 -18.93
C ALA A 301 -26.93 27.21 -18.42
N PHE A 302 -27.39 26.81 -17.23
CA PHE A 302 -27.09 25.51 -16.66
C PHE A 302 -27.77 24.37 -17.44
N TYR A 303 -29.01 24.57 -17.89
CA TYR A 303 -29.74 23.59 -18.68
C TYR A 303 -29.11 23.37 -20.07
N ASN A 304 -28.68 24.45 -20.74
CA ASN A 304 -27.97 24.35 -22.02
C ASN A 304 -26.61 23.66 -21.88
N HIS A 305 -25.91 23.86 -20.75
CA HIS A 305 -24.63 23.19 -20.51
C HIS A 305 -24.81 21.68 -20.27
N ILE A 306 -25.82 21.28 -19.48
CA ILE A 306 -26.13 19.86 -19.24
C ILE A 306 -26.59 19.18 -20.54
N HIS A 307 -27.43 19.84 -21.35
CA HIS A 307 -27.89 19.27 -22.61
C HIS A 307 -26.75 19.09 -23.63
N SER A 308 -25.78 20.02 -23.68
CA SER A 308 -24.60 19.89 -24.52
C SER A 308 -23.69 18.72 -24.09
N LEU A 309 -23.54 18.51 -22.78
CA LEU A 309 -22.79 17.36 -22.24
C LEU A 309 -23.47 16.03 -22.57
N MET A 310 -24.79 15.94 -22.40
CA MET A 310 -25.55 14.71 -22.72
C MET A 310 -25.50 14.36 -24.21
N SER A 311 -25.53 15.37 -25.09
CA SER A 311 -25.45 15.13 -26.54
C SER A 311 -24.09 14.60 -27.00
N ARG A 312 -23.00 14.95 -26.31
CA ARG A 312 -21.65 14.42 -26.61
C ARG A 312 -21.48 12.99 -26.10
N PHE A 313 -22.01 12.68 -24.92
CA PHE A 313 -21.97 11.31 -24.41
C PHE A 313 -22.78 10.32 -25.27
N SER A 314 -23.88 10.78 -25.88
CA SER A 314 -24.70 9.90 -26.74
C SER A 314 -24.03 9.55 -28.07
N THR A 315 -23.17 10.41 -28.61
CA THR A 315 -22.46 10.12 -29.88
C THR A 315 -21.33 9.13 -29.67
N ASP A 316 -20.59 9.25 -28.57
CA ASP A 316 -19.43 8.40 -28.29
C ASP A 316 -19.84 6.95 -27.97
N ILE A 317 -21.04 6.75 -27.44
CA ILE A 317 -21.59 5.39 -27.16
C ILE A 317 -22.03 4.68 -28.45
N LEU A 318 -22.48 5.42 -29.47
CA LEU A 318 -22.89 4.83 -30.76
C LEU A 318 -21.70 4.52 -31.68
N GLU A 319 -20.54 5.13 -31.45
CA GLU A 319 -19.31 4.84 -32.21
C GLU A 319 -18.54 3.63 -31.64
N TYR A 320 -18.89 3.19 -30.43
CA TYR A 320 -18.29 2.04 -29.74
C TYR A 320 -19.10 0.73 -29.82
N LEU A 321 -20.28 0.76 -30.46
CA LEU A 321 -21.13 -0.39 -30.75
C LEU A 321 -21.10 -0.71 -32.25
#